data_AF-F0ZQR8-F1
#
_entry.id   AF-F0ZQR8-F1
#
_cell.length_a   1.000
_cell.length_b   1.000
_cell.length_c   1.000
_cell.angle_alpha   90.00
_cell.angle_beta   90.00
_cell.angle_gamma   90.00
#
_symmetry.space_group_name_H-M   'P 1'
#
loop_
_entity.id
_entity.type
_entity.pdbx_description
1 polymer ?
#
loop_
_entity_poly.entity_id
_entity_poly.type
_entity_poly.pdbx_seq_one_letter_code
_entity_poly.pdbx_strand_id
1 'polypeptide(L)'
;MDILKKTLLIFSIFLLYGNLISSQDTIDLTGVIFDQSPARNPDFEINPYSGGVTPGIVLNTLGANGTPQYCCGNNPVMKAGTFVVHNQTTFSSWFNPASGINIAIPITLTLTRNANGVYTHQSQSFFPIDGQGFDNRTNYPNEVHYFGHNYHFCMRIHYSFVYRGGEYFKFTGDDDVWVYFNNKLSIDIGGIHQGASRTVMLDQLGLTRGQTYPWDFFYCERHTTASTLNIETNLIFQCAYYDRCNVCQGKNDTCCFENKCFNPADPCLLYDCNAGTNFNCKRRLGECNNGDLCSNSICIRGIGCQYSSKCDDLDPCTLDNCASATGACTHTPVSCDDGNRCTNDLCDSRGGKCVNVPVSCDDGDECTNDHCSPVLGCLHTTKNCIDNLGCTVDTCDSATGCVNTLVANCTECHESDIAQCITTDLCFPKVCDPLNNNECITHALNCSIFETECIDVKCVNGECRFRYTCETPQPSESPTASLNVTVTPVHPHTLRPTVTITQPPTPTPTGTPLPPNKYHDDVPPEDLLSSCLVCEDLNCKSHVSDNGQPGSCTYVKNDLYDEDNCEDCCLWIPTCYYDSALPDNAFALADDSAV
;
A
#
# COMPACT_ATOMS: atom_id res chain seq x y z
N MET A 1 50.78 18.76 -88.41
CA MET A 1 51.38 18.56 -87.07
C MET A 1 50.46 17.76 -86.15
N ASP A 2 49.13 17.89 -86.30
CA ASP A 2 48.11 17.29 -85.41
C ASP A 2 48.05 15.77 -85.39
N ILE A 3 48.38 15.09 -86.50
CA ILE A 3 48.39 13.62 -86.54
C ILE A 3 49.34 13.07 -85.47
N LEU A 4 50.56 13.62 -85.36
CA LEU A 4 51.55 13.20 -84.38
C LEU A 4 51.08 13.44 -82.94
N LYS A 5 50.37 14.54 -82.67
CA LYS A 5 49.77 14.83 -81.36
C LYS A 5 48.65 13.85 -81.01
N LYS A 6 47.79 13.49 -81.98
CA LYS A 6 46.72 12.49 -81.76
C LYS A 6 47.28 11.09 -81.51
N THR A 7 48.32 10.68 -82.24
CA THR A 7 48.98 9.38 -82.02
C THR A 7 49.63 9.31 -80.63
N LEU A 8 50.37 10.35 -80.20
CA LEU A 8 50.95 10.38 -78.86
C LEU A 8 49.87 10.33 -77.76
N LEU A 9 48.79 11.11 -77.88
CA LEU A 9 47.74 11.15 -76.86
C LEU A 9 47.07 9.77 -76.68
N ILE A 10 46.80 9.06 -77.77
CA ILE A 10 46.21 7.71 -77.74
C ILE A 10 47.20 6.71 -77.11
N PHE A 11 48.51 6.82 -77.41
CA PHE A 11 49.53 5.95 -76.82
C PHE A 11 49.72 6.20 -75.31
N SER A 12 49.68 7.47 -74.87
CA SER A 12 49.70 7.84 -73.45
C SER A 12 48.45 7.35 -72.71
N ILE A 13 47.27 7.38 -73.35
CA ILE A 13 46.04 6.82 -72.78
C ILE A 13 46.16 5.29 -72.64
N PHE A 14 46.67 4.58 -73.65
CA PHE A 14 46.92 3.13 -73.55
C PHE A 14 47.95 2.77 -72.47
N LEU A 15 48.96 3.61 -72.22
CA LEU A 15 49.92 3.42 -71.13
C LEU A 15 49.34 3.73 -69.74
N LEU A 16 48.29 4.55 -69.63
CA LEU A 16 47.60 4.85 -68.36
C LEU A 16 46.53 3.80 -68.01
N TYR A 17 45.83 3.26 -69.01
CA TYR A 17 44.95 2.09 -68.85
C TYR A 17 45.70 0.74 -68.87
N GLY A 18 47.03 0.76 -69.02
CA GLY A 18 47.91 -0.40 -68.91
C GLY A 18 48.06 -0.95 -67.48
N ASN A 19 47.46 -0.30 -66.49
CA ASN A 19 47.25 -0.88 -65.16
C ASN A 19 46.21 -2.01 -65.24
N LEU A 20 46.69 -3.19 -65.63
CA LEU A 20 45.97 -4.44 -65.43
C LEU A 20 45.64 -4.57 -63.94
N ILE A 21 44.37 -4.33 -63.59
CA ILE A 21 43.80 -4.86 -62.36
C ILE A 21 43.77 -6.38 -62.55
N SER A 22 44.88 -7.02 -62.19
CA SER A 22 44.97 -8.46 -62.11
C SER A 22 44.05 -8.89 -60.98
N SER A 23 42.81 -9.26 -61.32
CA SER A 23 41.89 -9.87 -60.37
C SER A 23 42.60 -11.03 -59.71
N GLN A 24 42.77 -10.95 -58.40
CA GLN A 24 43.43 -11.99 -57.64
C GLN A 24 42.55 -13.24 -57.71
N ASP A 25 43.14 -14.38 -58.09
CA ASP A 25 42.45 -15.67 -58.16
C ASP A 25 42.25 -16.15 -56.71
N THR A 26 41.01 -16.09 -56.21
CA THR A 26 40.66 -16.37 -54.81
C THR A 26 39.52 -17.39 -54.69
N ILE A 27 39.46 -18.06 -53.55
CA ILE A 27 38.30 -18.86 -53.12
C ILE A 27 37.86 -18.34 -51.76
N ASP A 28 36.60 -17.90 -51.66
CA ASP A 28 35.98 -17.47 -50.42
C ASP A 28 35.22 -18.63 -49.76
N LEU A 29 35.75 -19.11 -48.63
CA LEU A 29 35.14 -20.20 -47.86
C LEU A 29 34.25 -19.63 -46.74
N THR A 30 32.94 -19.61 -46.98
CA THR A 30 31.95 -19.20 -45.97
C THR A 30 31.81 -20.26 -44.88
N GLY A 31 31.69 -19.83 -43.62
CA GLY A 31 31.60 -20.73 -42.46
C GLY A 31 30.89 -20.12 -41.26
N VAL A 32 30.97 -20.82 -40.13
CA VAL A 32 30.49 -20.36 -38.82
C VAL A 32 31.68 -20.32 -37.86
N ILE A 33 31.82 -19.23 -37.13
CA ILE A 33 32.59 -19.19 -35.89
C ILE A 33 31.61 -19.25 -34.72
N PHE A 34 31.86 -20.14 -33.77
CA PHE A 34 31.23 -20.14 -32.46
C PHE A 34 32.20 -19.45 -31.51
N ASP A 35 31.93 -18.19 -31.21
CA ASP A 35 32.57 -17.41 -30.15
C ASP A 35 32.20 -18.00 -28.78
N GLN A 36 33.16 -18.18 -27.87
CA GLN A 36 33.03 -18.98 -26.65
C GLN A 36 33.42 -18.16 -25.42
N SER A 37 32.73 -18.40 -24.31
CA SER A 37 33.04 -17.75 -23.03
C SER A 37 33.84 -18.68 -22.12
N PRO A 38 35.10 -18.35 -21.74
CA PRO A 38 35.84 -19.09 -20.71
C PRO A 38 35.12 -19.09 -19.34
N ALA A 39 34.31 -18.07 -19.06
CA ALA A 39 33.49 -18.01 -17.84
C ALA A 39 32.32 -19.01 -17.82
N ARG A 40 31.97 -19.60 -18.98
CA ARG A 40 30.76 -20.44 -19.16
C ARG A 40 31.04 -21.78 -19.87
N ASN A 41 32.20 -21.94 -20.50
CA ASN A 41 32.72 -23.19 -21.06
C ASN A 41 34.13 -23.47 -20.49
N PRO A 42 34.31 -24.44 -19.57
CA PRO A 42 35.59 -24.69 -18.91
C PRO A 42 36.64 -25.34 -19.83
N ASP A 43 36.32 -25.64 -21.09
CA ASP A 43 37.30 -26.16 -22.06
C ASP A 43 38.25 -25.08 -22.62
N PHE A 44 38.08 -23.82 -22.21
CA PHE A 44 38.81 -22.63 -22.67
C PHE A 44 39.56 -21.99 -21.48
N GLU A 45 40.71 -21.37 -21.72
CA GLU A 45 41.68 -20.94 -20.68
C GLU A 45 42.06 -22.05 -19.67
N ILE A 46 42.11 -23.31 -20.12
CA ILE A 46 42.70 -24.37 -19.31
C ILE A 46 44.21 -24.11 -19.17
N ASN A 47 44.74 -24.20 -17.95
CA ASN A 47 46.17 -24.11 -17.65
C ASN A 47 47.01 -24.92 -18.67
N PRO A 48 48.03 -24.33 -19.32
CA PRO A 48 48.70 -24.97 -20.43
C PRO A 48 49.61 -26.10 -19.93
N TYR A 49 49.47 -27.28 -20.55
CA TYR A 49 50.25 -28.48 -20.22
C TYR A 49 51.41 -28.68 -21.21
N SER A 50 52.46 -29.40 -20.77
CA SER A 50 53.54 -29.80 -21.67
C SER A 50 53.17 -31.06 -22.48
N GLY A 51 53.63 -31.12 -23.74
CA GLY A 51 53.50 -32.31 -24.59
C GLY A 51 52.88 -32.11 -25.97
N GLY A 52 52.60 -30.88 -26.41
CA GLY A 52 52.18 -30.57 -27.79
C GLY A 52 50.86 -31.22 -28.21
N VAL A 53 50.78 -31.65 -29.47
CA VAL A 53 49.58 -32.27 -30.09
C VAL A 53 49.00 -33.44 -29.28
N THR A 54 47.69 -33.46 -29.16
CA THR A 54 46.85 -34.42 -28.42
C THR A 54 45.82 -35.03 -29.39
N PRO A 55 46.22 -36.00 -30.22
CA PRO A 55 45.30 -36.66 -31.14
C PRO A 55 44.32 -37.58 -30.37
N GLY A 56 43.20 -37.92 -31.01
CA GLY A 56 42.19 -38.83 -30.46
C GLY A 56 41.17 -38.19 -29.54
N ILE A 57 41.12 -36.85 -29.44
CA ILE A 57 40.02 -36.11 -28.76
C ILE A 57 38.68 -36.35 -29.48
N VAL A 58 38.72 -36.57 -30.79
CA VAL A 58 37.55 -36.79 -31.65
C VAL A 58 37.55 -38.18 -32.28
N LEU A 59 36.38 -38.68 -32.65
CA LEU A 59 36.24 -39.91 -33.41
C LEU A 59 36.62 -39.73 -34.89
N ASN A 60 37.02 -40.83 -35.52
CA ASN A 60 37.44 -40.88 -36.93
C ASN A 60 36.33 -40.53 -37.95
N THR A 61 35.09 -40.27 -37.52
CA THR A 61 33.92 -40.04 -38.38
C THR A 61 33.06 -38.85 -37.95
N LEU A 62 32.40 -38.25 -38.94
CA LEU A 62 31.28 -37.31 -38.80
C LEU A 62 30.19 -37.82 -37.83
N GLY A 63 29.72 -36.99 -36.89
CA GLY A 63 28.42 -37.18 -36.25
C GLY A 63 27.26 -36.94 -37.21
N ALA A 64 26.04 -37.35 -36.82
CA ALA A 64 24.84 -37.17 -37.65
C ALA A 64 24.48 -35.69 -37.93
N ASN A 65 25.02 -34.77 -37.14
CA ASN A 65 24.95 -33.31 -37.31
C ASN A 65 26.12 -32.74 -38.14
N GLY A 66 27.03 -33.56 -38.66
CA GLY A 66 28.21 -33.13 -39.41
C GLY A 66 29.31 -32.45 -38.58
N THR A 67 29.32 -32.56 -37.25
CA THR A 67 30.45 -32.05 -36.42
C THR A 67 31.31 -33.21 -35.91
N PRO A 68 32.55 -32.95 -35.43
CA PRO A 68 33.37 -33.97 -34.79
C PRO A 68 32.62 -34.52 -33.58
N GLN A 69 32.76 -35.82 -33.33
CA GLN A 69 32.20 -36.48 -32.16
C GLN A 69 33.29 -36.62 -31.11
N TYR A 70 33.00 -36.29 -29.85
CA TYR A 70 33.95 -36.44 -28.76
C TYR A 70 34.25 -37.92 -28.50
N CYS A 71 35.52 -38.26 -28.27
CA CYS A 71 35.99 -39.64 -28.10
C CYS A 71 35.34 -40.38 -26.92
N CYS A 72 35.05 -39.66 -25.85
CA CYS A 72 35.19 -40.21 -24.50
C CYS A 72 33.91 -40.08 -23.64
N GLY A 73 32.81 -39.62 -24.24
CA GLY A 73 31.50 -39.49 -23.59
C GLY A 73 31.54 -38.54 -22.40
N ASN A 74 31.19 -39.03 -21.21
CA ASN A 74 31.23 -38.22 -19.98
C ASN A 74 32.60 -38.20 -19.28
N ASN A 75 33.61 -38.90 -19.81
CA ASN A 75 34.97 -38.89 -19.25
C ASN A 75 35.79 -37.73 -19.83
N PRO A 76 36.65 -37.07 -19.04
CA PRO A 76 37.57 -36.05 -19.55
C PRO A 76 38.73 -36.67 -20.33
N VAL A 77 39.25 -35.93 -21.32
CA VAL A 77 40.60 -36.15 -21.85
C VAL A 77 41.57 -35.40 -20.96
N MET A 78 42.56 -36.11 -20.42
CA MET A 78 43.59 -35.57 -19.53
C MET A 78 44.98 -35.70 -20.16
N LYS A 79 45.84 -34.70 -19.99
CA LYS A 79 47.25 -34.72 -20.44
C LYS A 79 48.16 -34.07 -19.40
N ALA A 80 49.26 -34.77 -19.08
CA ALA A 80 50.22 -34.37 -18.03
C ALA A 80 49.61 -34.07 -16.63
N GLY A 81 48.39 -34.55 -16.36
CA GLY A 81 47.64 -34.27 -15.12
C GLY A 81 46.59 -33.16 -15.24
N THR A 82 46.60 -32.39 -16.32
CA THR A 82 45.65 -31.30 -16.60
C THR A 82 44.52 -31.78 -17.53
N PHE A 83 43.37 -31.12 -17.49
CA PHE A 83 42.29 -31.31 -18.46
C PHE A 83 42.72 -30.86 -19.86
N VAL A 84 42.14 -31.49 -20.89
CA VAL A 84 42.21 -31.04 -22.29
C VAL A 84 40.81 -30.76 -22.82
N VAL A 85 39.84 -31.60 -22.44
CA VAL A 85 38.40 -31.47 -22.65
C VAL A 85 37.69 -32.11 -21.46
N HIS A 86 36.65 -31.47 -20.92
CA HIS A 86 35.98 -31.96 -19.71
C HIS A 86 34.99 -33.09 -19.98
N ASN A 87 34.12 -32.97 -21.00
CA ASN A 87 33.13 -33.99 -21.37
C ASN A 87 32.45 -33.69 -22.73
N GLN A 88 31.59 -34.61 -23.18
CA GLN A 88 30.78 -34.46 -24.39
C GLN A 88 29.89 -33.20 -24.40
N THR A 89 29.38 -32.72 -23.27
CA THR A 89 28.48 -31.55 -23.23
C THR A 89 29.27 -30.27 -23.51
N THR A 90 30.42 -30.09 -22.86
CA THR A 90 31.30 -28.92 -23.11
C THR A 90 31.83 -28.97 -24.55
N PHE A 91 32.33 -30.11 -25.01
CA PHE A 91 32.79 -30.30 -26.40
C PHE A 91 31.68 -30.07 -27.45
N SER A 92 30.44 -30.49 -27.18
CA SER A 92 29.33 -30.30 -28.13
C SER A 92 29.07 -28.83 -28.45
N SER A 93 29.32 -27.94 -27.48
CA SER A 93 29.17 -26.49 -27.65
C SER A 93 30.27 -25.83 -28.49
N TRP A 94 31.35 -26.54 -28.83
CA TRP A 94 32.42 -25.97 -29.67
C TRP A 94 31.92 -25.71 -31.10
N PHE A 95 31.09 -26.60 -31.67
CA PHE A 95 30.72 -26.57 -33.09
C PHE A 95 29.21 -26.54 -33.36
N ASN A 96 28.37 -26.29 -32.34
CA ASN A 96 26.92 -26.23 -32.43
C ASN A 96 26.38 -25.09 -31.53
N PRO A 97 25.28 -24.39 -31.91
CA PRO A 97 24.71 -23.32 -31.08
C PRO A 97 24.37 -23.80 -29.66
N ALA A 98 24.84 -23.09 -28.64
CA ALA A 98 24.59 -23.38 -27.24
C ALA A 98 24.24 -22.09 -26.49
N SER A 99 22.95 -21.92 -26.18
CA SER A 99 22.38 -20.68 -25.63
C SER A 99 23.14 -20.19 -24.39
N GLY A 100 23.75 -19.01 -24.49
CA GLY A 100 24.51 -18.40 -23.39
C GLY A 100 25.89 -19.02 -23.15
N ILE A 101 26.31 -20.05 -23.89
CA ILE A 101 27.67 -20.61 -23.85
C ILE A 101 28.48 -20.10 -25.05
N ASN A 102 27.85 -19.98 -26.23
CA ASN A 102 28.46 -19.47 -27.45
C ASN A 102 27.59 -18.48 -28.24
N ILE A 103 28.21 -17.75 -29.17
CA ILE A 103 27.54 -16.92 -30.19
C ILE A 103 27.99 -17.39 -31.58
N ALA A 104 27.04 -17.71 -32.45
CA ALA A 104 27.31 -18.12 -33.83
C ALA A 104 27.44 -16.89 -34.75
N ILE A 105 28.65 -16.63 -35.23
CA ILE A 105 29.04 -15.49 -36.09
C ILE A 105 29.38 -16.03 -37.50
N PRO A 106 28.87 -15.44 -38.59
CA PRO A 106 29.24 -15.84 -39.95
C PRO A 106 30.67 -15.36 -40.30
N ILE A 107 31.48 -16.23 -40.89
CA ILE A 107 32.84 -15.91 -41.36
C ILE A 107 32.99 -16.18 -42.86
N THR A 108 33.92 -15.49 -43.51
CA THR A 108 34.44 -15.83 -44.84
C THR A 108 35.96 -15.92 -44.78
N LEU A 109 36.50 -17.11 -45.03
CA LEU A 109 37.94 -17.37 -45.05
C LEU A 109 38.43 -17.36 -46.50
N THR A 110 39.03 -16.24 -46.93
CA THR A 110 39.59 -16.08 -48.27
C THR A 110 40.93 -16.83 -48.41
N LEU A 111 40.98 -17.74 -49.38
CA LEU A 111 42.20 -18.37 -49.89
C LEU A 111 42.67 -17.64 -51.15
N THR A 112 43.93 -17.23 -51.19
CA THR A 112 44.58 -16.57 -52.34
C THR A 112 45.41 -17.56 -53.13
N ARG A 113 45.27 -17.60 -54.46
CA ARG A 113 46.12 -18.44 -55.32
C ARG A 113 47.47 -17.80 -55.61
N ASN A 114 48.52 -18.58 -55.46
CA ASN A 114 49.89 -18.17 -55.78
C ASN A 114 50.30 -18.56 -57.21
N ALA A 115 51.48 -18.09 -57.65
CA ALA A 115 52.00 -18.31 -59.00
C ALA A 115 52.24 -19.79 -59.38
N ASN A 116 52.37 -20.69 -58.39
CA ASN A 116 52.47 -22.14 -58.61
C ASN A 116 51.08 -22.80 -58.76
N GLY A 117 50.01 -22.02 -58.71
CA GLY A 117 48.63 -22.48 -58.86
C GLY A 117 48.00 -23.06 -57.59
N VAL A 118 48.66 -22.94 -56.44
CA VAL A 118 48.22 -23.42 -55.12
C VAL A 118 47.48 -22.29 -54.39
N TYR A 119 46.36 -22.60 -53.75
CA TYR A 119 45.59 -21.71 -52.89
C TYR A 119 46.16 -21.70 -51.47
N THR A 120 46.32 -20.50 -50.91
CA THR A 120 46.93 -20.27 -49.60
C THR A 120 46.18 -19.22 -48.78
N HIS A 121 46.00 -19.48 -47.48
CA HIS A 121 45.69 -18.47 -46.47
C HIS A 121 46.85 -18.49 -45.46
N GLN A 122 47.29 -17.31 -45.01
CA GLN A 122 48.39 -17.19 -44.06
C GLN A 122 48.12 -16.06 -43.07
N SER A 123 47.95 -16.42 -41.80
CA SER A 123 47.92 -15.50 -40.67
C SER A 123 48.77 -16.04 -39.52
N GLN A 124 49.35 -15.12 -38.76
CA GLN A 124 50.09 -15.34 -37.50
C GLN A 124 49.44 -14.55 -36.35
N SER A 125 48.21 -14.06 -36.58
CA SER A 125 47.40 -13.25 -35.67
C SER A 125 45.95 -13.35 -36.18
N PHE A 126 45.36 -14.54 -36.08
CA PHE A 126 44.07 -14.86 -36.70
C PHE A 126 42.90 -14.54 -35.76
N PHE A 127 42.61 -13.25 -35.62
CA PHE A 127 41.52 -12.75 -34.75
C PHE A 127 40.33 -12.20 -35.57
N PRO A 128 39.53 -13.06 -36.22
CA PRO A 128 38.48 -12.66 -37.16
C PRO A 128 37.24 -12.01 -36.52
N ILE A 129 37.11 -12.07 -35.19
CA ILE A 129 35.92 -11.65 -34.44
C ILE A 129 36.22 -10.65 -33.30
N ASP A 130 37.37 -9.97 -33.33
CA ASP A 130 37.72 -8.94 -32.33
C ASP A 130 36.60 -7.89 -32.17
N GLY A 131 36.21 -7.65 -30.91
CA GLY A 131 35.11 -6.72 -30.58
C GLY A 131 33.71 -7.15 -31.00
N GLN A 132 33.52 -8.40 -31.45
CA GLN A 132 32.23 -9.02 -31.75
C GLN A 132 31.92 -10.13 -30.73
N GLY A 133 30.65 -10.51 -30.60
CA GLY A 133 30.25 -11.57 -29.66
C GLY A 133 30.45 -11.13 -28.21
N PHE A 134 30.92 -12.04 -27.35
CA PHE A 134 31.21 -11.75 -25.95
C PHE A 134 32.32 -10.70 -25.75
N ASP A 135 33.14 -10.48 -26.78
CA ASP A 135 34.16 -9.43 -26.82
C ASP A 135 33.54 -8.01 -27.02
N ASN A 136 32.26 -7.92 -27.38
CA ASN A 136 31.53 -6.66 -27.48
C ASN A 136 31.15 -6.12 -26.10
N ARG A 137 32.03 -5.27 -25.55
CA ARG A 137 31.88 -4.62 -24.23
C ARG A 137 30.62 -3.76 -24.06
N THR A 138 29.93 -3.36 -25.12
CA THR A 138 28.62 -2.67 -25.02
C THR A 138 27.52 -3.63 -24.57
N ASN A 139 27.63 -4.89 -24.99
CA ASN A 139 26.63 -5.93 -24.83
C ASN A 139 26.97 -6.87 -23.66
N TYR A 140 28.26 -7.12 -23.44
CA TYR A 140 28.81 -7.96 -22.37
C TYR A 140 29.88 -7.21 -21.53
N PRO A 141 29.52 -6.13 -20.80
CA PRO A 141 30.48 -5.31 -20.04
C PRO A 141 31.18 -6.05 -18.88
N ASN A 142 30.70 -7.24 -18.51
CA ASN A 142 31.22 -8.05 -17.41
C ASN A 142 32.05 -9.27 -17.90
N GLU A 143 32.24 -9.45 -19.21
CA GLU A 143 33.03 -10.56 -19.72
C GLU A 143 34.52 -10.37 -19.45
N VAL A 144 35.25 -11.45 -19.18
CA VAL A 144 36.71 -11.42 -19.11
C VAL A 144 37.26 -11.28 -20.52
N HIS A 145 38.05 -10.23 -20.75
CA HIS A 145 38.60 -9.90 -22.07
C HIS A 145 40.13 -9.81 -22.00
N TYR A 146 40.79 -10.29 -23.05
CA TYR A 146 42.20 -10.67 -22.99
C TYR A 146 43.05 -9.90 -24.01
N PHE A 147 43.88 -8.98 -23.51
CA PHE A 147 44.90 -8.23 -24.26
C PHE A 147 44.45 -7.41 -25.49
N GLY A 148 43.16 -7.38 -25.82
CA GLY A 148 42.62 -6.69 -27.01
C GLY A 148 42.13 -7.62 -28.11
N HIS A 149 42.21 -8.95 -27.92
CA HIS A 149 41.89 -9.95 -28.93
C HIS A 149 40.97 -11.06 -28.40
N ASN A 150 40.18 -11.65 -29.28
CA ASN A 150 39.36 -12.83 -28.99
C ASN A 150 40.16 -14.12 -29.24
N TYR A 151 40.54 -14.82 -28.16
CA TYR A 151 41.31 -16.08 -28.19
C TYR A 151 40.42 -17.33 -27.98
N HIS A 152 39.09 -17.19 -28.01
CA HIS A 152 38.17 -18.18 -27.45
C HIS A 152 37.07 -18.49 -28.44
N PHE A 153 37.40 -19.18 -29.52
CA PHE A 153 36.44 -19.44 -30.58
C PHE A 153 36.72 -20.73 -31.35
N CYS A 154 35.68 -21.29 -31.95
CA CYS A 154 35.73 -22.50 -32.75
C CYS A 154 35.06 -22.29 -34.11
N MET A 155 35.84 -22.44 -35.18
CA MET A 155 35.40 -22.29 -36.57
C MET A 155 35.00 -23.64 -37.19
N ARG A 156 33.93 -23.60 -38.00
CA ARG A 156 33.37 -24.73 -38.76
C ARG A 156 33.12 -24.33 -40.22
N ILE A 157 33.72 -25.05 -41.15
CA ILE A 157 33.55 -24.84 -42.61
C ILE A 157 33.21 -26.18 -43.27
N HIS A 158 32.20 -26.20 -44.16
CA HIS A 158 31.77 -27.36 -44.93
C HIS A 158 31.75 -27.01 -46.42
N TYR A 159 32.54 -27.72 -47.22
CA TYR A 159 32.48 -27.65 -48.69
C TYR A 159 32.58 -29.06 -49.27
N SER A 160 32.52 -29.17 -50.60
CA SER A 160 32.86 -30.40 -51.32
C SER A 160 33.93 -30.11 -52.39
N PHE A 161 34.55 -31.14 -52.94
CA PHE A 161 35.53 -31.01 -54.01
C PHE A 161 35.45 -32.20 -54.97
N VAL A 162 35.83 -32.00 -56.23
CA VAL A 162 35.96 -33.09 -57.22
C VAL A 162 37.41 -33.57 -57.21
N TYR A 163 37.64 -34.83 -56.82
CA TYR A 163 38.97 -35.44 -56.81
C TYR A 163 39.43 -35.83 -58.23
N ARG A 164 40.64 -35.45 -58.62
CA ARG A 164 41.20 -35.64 -59.97
C ARG A 164 42.51 -36.44 -59.95
N GLY A 165 43.17 -36.52 -58.80
CA GLY A 165 44.49 -37.11 -58.60
C GLY A 165 45.57 -36.03 -58.49
N GLY A 166 46.41 -36.14 -57.47
CA GLY A 166 47.45 -35.16 -57.13
C GLY A 166 46.98 -34.04 -56.21
N GLU A 167 45.75 -34.07 -55.70
CA GLU A 167 45.31 -33.11 -54.69
C GLU A 167 45.95 -33.33 -53.32
N TYR A 168 46.21 -32.24 -52.60
CA TYR A 168 46.70 -32.23 -51.23
C TYR A 168 46.07 -31.10 -50.42
N PHE A 169 46.06 -31.28 -49.10
CA PHE A 169 45.71 -30.22 -48.15
C PHE A 169 46.72 -30.22 -47.01
N LYS A 170 47.19 -29.03 -46.65
CA LYS A 170 48.14 -28.79 -45.57
C LYS A 170 47.61 -27.70 -44.65
N PHE A 171 47.77 -27.94 -43.35
CA PHE A 171 47.50 -26.96 -42.29
C PHE A 171 48.79 -26.69 -41.49
N THR A 172 48.97 -25.44 -41.05
CA THR A 172 49.96 -25.07 -40.03
C THR A 172 49.37 -24.03 -39.07
N GLY A 173 49.37 -24.33 -37.77
CA GLY A 173 48.74 -23.46 -36.78
C GLY A 173 48.55 -24.06 -35.39
N ASP A 174 47.90 -23.27 -34.55
CA ASP A 174 47.44 -23.54 -33.19
C ASP A 174 45.96 -23.10 -33.06
N ASP A 175 45.21 -23.49 -32.03
CA ASP A 175 45.38 -24.68 -31.17
C ASP A 175 44.84 -25.93 -31.90
N ASP A 176 43.55 -26.27 -31.70
CA ASP A 176 42.93 -27.52 -32.12
C ASP A 176 42.51 -27.51 -33.60
N VAL A 177 42.94 -28.51 -34.40
CA VAL A 177 42.45 -28.70 -35.79
C VAL A 177 42.07 -30.13 -36.12
N TRP A 178 40.89 -30.27 -36.74
CA TRP A 178 40.43 -31.52 -37.36
C TRP A 178 39.98 -31.27 -38.80
N VAL A 179 40.44 -32.13 -39.72
CA VAL A 179 40.02 -32.07 -41.12
C VAL A 179 39.59 -33.45 -41.59
N TYR A 180 38.35 -33.54 -42.07
CA TYR A 180 37.75 -34.76 -42.57
C TYR A 180 37.63 -34.69 -44.09
N PHE A 181 37.92 -35.82 -44.75
CA PHE A 181 37.75 -36.02 -46.18
C PHE A 181 36.87 -37.25 -46.37
N ASN A 182 35.80 -37.13 -47.17
CA ASN A 182 34.84 -38.22 -47.35
C ASN A 182 34.31 -38.77 -46.00
N ASN A 183 33.96 -37.86 -45.08
CA ASN A 183 33.53 -38.13 -43.70
C ASN A 183 34.56 -38.86 -42.79
N LYS A 184 35.84 -38.96 -43.20
CA LYS A 184 36.90 -39.61 -42.42
C LYS A 184 38.00 -38.64 -41.99
N LEU A 185 38.35 -38.70 -40.70
CA LEU A 185 39.41 -37.90 -40.10
C LEU A 185 40.75 -38.19 -40.82
N SER A 186 41.40 -37.14 -41.31
CA SER A 186 42.65 -37.24 -42.08
C SER A 186 43.75 -36.31 -41.57
N ILE A 187 43.37 -35.21 -40.92
CA ILE A 187 44.26 -34.39 -40.10
C ILE A 187 43.64 -34.35 -38.70
N ASP A 188 44.43 -34.76 -37.70
CA ASP A 188 44.12 -34.65 -36.28
C ASP A 188 45.28 -33.94 -35.60
N ILE A 189 44.98 -32.74 -35.11
CA ILE A 189 45.89 -31.85 -34.41
C ILE A 189 45.14 -31.26 -33.20
N GLY A 190 44.58 -32.10 -32.34
CA GLY A 190 43.85 -31.66 -31.15
C GLY A 190 44.73 -31.19 -29.98
N GLY A 191 44.12 -30.49 -29.03
CA GLY A 191 44.68 -29.99 -27.78
C GLY A 191 45.47 -28.69 -27.91
N ILE A 192 45.45 -27.87 -26.85
CA ILE A 192 46.29 -26.66 -26.70
C ILE A 192 47.78 -26.98 -26.94
N HIS A 193 48.43 -26.23 -27.83
CA HIS A 193 49.86 -26.37 -28.14
C HIS A 193 50.45 -25.23 -28.99
N GLN A 194 51.78 -25.13 -29.03
CA GLN A 194 52.49 -24.29 -30.02
C GLN A 194 52.30 -24.83 -31.46
N GLY A 195 52.18 -23.91 -32.43
CA GLY A 195 51.93 -24.16 -33.85
C GLY A 195 52.48 -25.46 -34.45
N ALA A 196 51.56 -26.36 -34.81
CA ALA A 196 51.84 -27.66 -35.39
C ALA A 196 51.46 -27.72 -36.88
N SER A 197 51.92 -28.75 -37.61
CA SER A 197 51.62 -28.91 -39.03
C SER A 197 51.36 -30.36 -39.46
N ARG A 198 50.43 -30.51 -40.42
CA ARG A 198 50.11 -31.77 -41.11
C ARG A 198 49.80 -31.50 -42.57
N THR A 199 50.15 -32.45 -43.43
CA THR A 199 49.78 -32.50 -44.85
C THR A 199 49.14 -33.86 -45.13
N VAL A 200 48.02 -33.87 -45.85
CA VAL A 200 47.41 -35.08 -46.42
C VAL A 200 47.48 -35.03 -47.94
N MET A 201 47.94 -36.13 -48.55
CA MET A 201 47.88 -36.35 -49.99
C MET A 201 46.62 -37.18 -50.29
N LEU A 202 45.68 -36.64 -51.07
CA LEU A 202 44.37 -37.27 -51.24
C LEU A 202 44.42 -38.59 -52.03
N ASP A 203 45.47 -38.78 -52.84
CA ASP A 203 45.80 -40.04 -53.51
C ASP A 203 45.92 -41.23 -52.53
N GLN A 204 46.23 -40.98 -51.25
CA GLN A 204 46.37 -42.00 -50.21
C GLN A 204 45.03 -42.41 -49.56
N LEU A 205 43.94 -41.66 -49.80
CA LEU A 205 42.64 -41.82 -49.13
C LEU A 205 41.69 -42.81 -49.85
N GLY A 206 42.12 -43.42 -50.95
CA GLY A 206 41.32 -44.40 -51.71
C GLY A 206 40.14 -43.79 -52.48
N LEU A 207 40.23 -42.50 -52.83
CA LEU A 207 39.19 -41.77 -53.57
C LEU A 207 39.14 -42.19 -55.05
N THR A 208 37.97 -42.08 -55.67
CA THR A 208 37.76 -42.38 -57.10
C THR A 208 37.76 -41.10 -57.92
N ARG A 209 38.63 -41.02 -58.94
CA ARG A 209 38.77 -39.82 -59.78
C ARG A 209 37.45 -39.47 -60.50
N GLY A 210 37.16 -38.18 -60.58
CA GLY A 210 35.92 -37.64 -61.14
C GLY A 210 34.72 -37.65 -60.18
N GLN A 211 34.84 -38.19 -58.98
CA GLN A 211 33.79 -38.13 -57.96
C GLN A 211 33.93 -36.92 -57.05
N THR A 212 32.78 -36.42 -56.56
CA THR A 212 32.70 -35.36 -55.57
C THR A 212 32.71 -35.94 -54.16
N TYR A 213 33.52 -35.36 -53.26
CA TYR A 213 33.62 -35.76 -51.86
C TYR A 213 33.45 -34.55 -50.93
N PRO A 214 32.86 -34.73 -49.73
CA PRO A 214 32.82 -33.69 -48.71
C PRO A 214 34.22 -33.44 -48.12
N TRP A 215 34.44 -32.19 -47.74
CA TRP A 215 35.57 -31.70 -46.97
C TRP A 215 35.04 -30.84 -45.84
N ASP A 216 35.39 -31.23 -44.61
CA ASP A 216 34.89 -30.62 -43.39
C ASP A 216 36.07 -30.18 -42.53
N PHE A 217 36.14 -28.88 -42.22
CA PHE A 217 37.25 -28.24 -41.53
C PHE A 217 36.79 -27.63 -40.21
N PHE A 218 37.51 -27.97 -39.15
CA PHE A 218 37.25 -27.55 -37.78
C PHE A 218 38.57 -27.03 -37.19
N TYR A 219 38.49 -25.88 -36.53
CA TYR A 219 39.62 -25.15 -35.96
C TYR A 219 39.16 -24.47 -34.68
N CYS A 220 39.96 -24.45 -33.61
CA CYS A 220 39.67 -23.65 -32.42
C CYS A 220 40.91 -22.98 -31.84
N GLU A 221 40.72 -21.76 -31.36
CA GLU A 221 41.61 -21.13 -30.38
C GLU A 221 41.01 -21.29 -29.00
N ARG A 222 41.85 -21.69 -28.02
CA ARG A 222 41.38 -21.96 -26.65
C ARG A 222 42.24 -21.35 -25.55
N HIS A 223 43.38 -20.74 -25.90
CA HIS A 223 44.26 -20.09 -24.94
C HIS A 223 44.83 -18.78 -25.49
N THR A 224 44.91 -17.77 -24.62
CA THR A 224 45.60 -16.46 -24.78
C THR A 224 47.07 -16.41 -25.21
N THR A 225 47.65 -17.49 -25.76
CA THR A 225 49.08 -17.57 -26.11
C THR A 225 49.41 -17.07 -27.52
N ALA A 226 48.60 -17.44 -28.51
CA ALA A 226 48.83 -17.15 -29.93
C ALA A 226 47.48 -17.19 -30.69
N SER A 227 47.51 -16.92 -31.99
CA SER A 227 46.46 -17.44 -32.88
C SER A 227 46.97 -17.51 -34.33
N THR A 228 47.05 -18.72 -34.87
CA THR A 228 47.81 -18.98 -36.10
C THR A 228 47.03 -19.86 -37.06
N LEU A 229 46.47 -19.26 -38.13
CA LEU A 229 45.78 -20.02 -39.19
C LEU A 229 46.54 -19.95 -40.50
N ASN A 230 47.08 -21.08 -40.97
CA ASN A 230 47.66 -21.20 -42.30
C ASN A 230 47.14 -22.45 -43.01
N ILE A 231 46.65 -22.26 -44.25
CA ILE A 231 46.17 -23.33 -45.14
C ILE A 231 46.94 -23.25 -46.45
N GLU A 232 47.32 -24.40 -46.99
CA GLU A 232 47.95 -24.55 -48.30
C GLU A 232 47.33 -25.76 -49.03
N THR A 233 46.75 -25.56 -50.21
CA THR A 233 46.05 -26.62 -50.94
C THR A 233 45.91 -26.32 -52.44
N ASN A 234 45.84 -27.36 -53.27
CA ASN A 234 45.44 -27.26 -54.67
C ASN A 234 43.99 -27.75 -54.92
N LEU A 235 43.20 -27.94 -53.85
CA LEU A 235 41.76 -28.24 -53.95
C LEU A 235 41.00 -27.12 -54.65
N ILE A 236 40.01 -27.53 -55.45
CA ILE A 236 38.99 -26.62 -56.02
C ILE A 236 37.68 -26.94 -55.31
N PHE A 237 37.34 -26.09 -54.35
CA PHE A 237 36.14 -26.21 -53.54
C PHE A 237 34.87 -25.88 -54.32
N GLN A 238 33.78 -26.55 -53.96
CA GLN A 238 32.45 -26.42 -54.55
C GLN A 238 31.43 -26.43 -53.42
N CYS A 239 30.48 -25.50 -53.47
CA CYS A 239 29.38 -25.48 -52.52
C CYS A 239 28.16 -26.24 -53.07
N ALA A 240 27.64 -27.22 -52.33
CA ALA A 240 26.47 -27.99 -52.74
C ALA A 240 25.15 -27.20 -52.60
N TYR A 241 25.05 -26.39 -51.54
CA TYR A 241 23.96 -25.45 -51.28
C TYR A 241 24.42 -24.42 -50.24
N TYR A 242 23.84 -23.22 -50.26
CA TYR A 242 23.99 -22.25 -49.17
C TYR A 242 22.73 -22.26 -48.30
N ASP A 243 22.90 -21.98 -46.99
CA ASP A 243 21.76 -21.75 -46.11
C ASP A 243 21.17 -20.33 -46.27
N ARG A 244 20.13 -19.99 -45.50
CA ARG A 244 19.44 -18.70 -45.61
C ARG A 244 20.31 -17.49 -45.24
N CYS A 245 21.47 -17.72 -44.64
CA CYS A 245 22.41 -16.69 -44.20
C CYS A 245 23.77 -16.84 -44.88
N ASN A 246 23.76 -17.44 -46.07
CA ASN A 246 24.86 -17.52 -47.01
C ASN A 246 26.08 -18.28 -46.48
N VAL A 247 25.87 -19.23 -45.57
CA VAL A 247 26.90 -20.20 -45.17
C VAL A 247 26.80 -21.45 -46.03
N CYS A 248 27.91 -21.85 -46.63
CA CYS A 248 27.98 -23.07 -47.44
C CYS A 248 27.71 -24.32 -46.60
N GLN A 249 26.80 -25.17 -47.10
CA GLN A 249 26.28 -26.37 -46.41
C GLN A 249 25.87 -26.09 -44.95
N GLY A 250 25.40 -24.85 -44.71
CA GLY A 250 25.07 -24.33 -43.39
C GLY A 250 23.74 -24.84 -42.84
N LYS A 251 23.50 -24.53 -41.57
CA LYS A 251 22.35 -25.01 -40.78
C LYS A 251 21.37 -23.88 -40.42
N ASN A 252 21.61 -22.65 -40.88
CA ASN A 252 21.02 -21.40 -40.40
C ASN A 252 21.49 -20.98 -38.98
N ASP A 253 22.54 -21.62 -38.44
CA ASP A 253 23.10 -21.34 -37.10
C ASP A 253 23.42 -19.85 -36.90
N THR A 254 24.01 -19.21 -37.92
CA THR A 254 24.44 -17.80 -37.92
C THR A 254 23.32 -16.82 -38.21
N CYS A 255 22.11 -17.27 -38.52
CA CYS A 255 21.06 -16.35 -38.96
C CYS A 255 20.60 -15.36 -37.89
N CYS A 256 20.78 -15.73 -36.62
CA CYS A 256 20.40 -14.96 -35.46
C CYS A 256 21.61 -14.38 -34.72
N PHE A 257 22.73 -14.18 -35.42
CA PHE A 257 23.94 -13.58 -34.84
C PHE A 257 23.64 -12.24 -34.17
N GLU A 258 24.35 -11.98 -33.08
CA GLU A 258 24.05 -10.95 -32.09
C GLU A 258 23.67 -9.59 -32.69
N ASN A 259 24.50 -9.07 -33.61
CA ASN A 259 24.33 -7.76 -34.25
C ASN A 259 23.07 -7.61 -35.12
N LYS A 260 22.26 -8.67 -35.32
CA LYS A 260 20.92 -8.60 -35.93
C LYS A 260 19.76 -8.64 -34.92
N CYS A 261 20.00 -9.06 -33.69
CA CYS A 261 18.94 -9.41 -32.75
C CYS A 261 19.06 -8.71 -31.39
N PHE A 262 20.27 -8.64 -30.83
CA PHE A 262 20.48 -8.15 -29.47
C PHE A 262 20.61 -6.63 -29.43
N ASN A 263 19.92 -6.03 -28.47
CA ASN A 263 20.15 -4.64 -28.04
C ASN A 263 20.06 -4.63 -26.50
N PRO A 264 21.15 -4.31 -25.78
CA PRO A 264 21.20 -4.42 -24.32
C PRO A 264 20.37 -3.35 -23.58
N ALA A 265 19.83 -2.36 -24.27
CA ALA A 265 19.21 -1.17 -23.65
C ALA A 265 17.89 -1.41 -22.88
N ASP A 266 17.35 -2.63 -22.86
CA ASP A 266 16.12 -2.95 -22.13
C ASP A 266 16.14 -4.42 -21.66
N PRO A 267 16.41 -4.71 -20.37
CA PRO A 267 16.46 -6.07 -19.83
C PRO A 267 15.09 -6.77 -19.84
N CYS A 268 14.01 -6.06 -20.19
CA CYS A 268 12.66 -6.59 -20.30
C CYS A 268 12.28 -7.02 -21.72
N LEU A 269 13.24 -7.12 -22.65
CA LEU A 269 13.02 -7.63 -23.99
C LEU A 269 13.68 -8.98 -24.20
N LEU A 270 12.88 -9.95 -24.65
CA LEU A 270 13.38 -11.17 -25.27
C LEU A 270 13.33 -11.01 -26.79
N TYR A 271 14.39 -11.47 -27.44
CA TYR A 271 14.57 -11.34 -28.88
C TYR A 271 14.39 -12.71 -29.55
N ASP A 272 13.19 -12.96 -30.08
CA ASP A 272 12.92 -14.15 -30.87
C ASP A 272 13.55 -14.00 -32.26
N CYS A 273 14.58 -14.79 -32.51
CA CYS A 273 15.04 -15.09 -33.86
C CYS A 273 15.15 -16.61 -34.02
N ASN A 274 14.36 -17.16 -34.93
CA ASN A 274 14.31 -18.59 -35.23
C ASN A 274 13.55 -18.83 -36.55
N ALA A 275 13.38 -20.09 -36.96
CA ALA A 275 12.63 -20.44 -38.16
C ALA A 275 11.16 -19.92 -38.16
N GLY A 276 10.52 -19.88 -36.99
CA GLY A 276 9.15 -19.34 -36.82
C GLY A 276 9.06 -17.82 -36.94
N THR A 277 10.16 -17.09 -36.74
CA THR A 277 10.26 -15.65 -37.10
C THR A 277 10.80 -15.42 -38.51
N ASN A 278 11.00 -16.49 -39.29
CA ASN A 278 11.71 -16.48 -40.57
C ASN A 278 13.10 -15.84 -40.44
N PHE A 279 13.76 -16.04 -39.29
CA PHE A 279 15.05 -15.46 -38.89
C PHE A 279 15.09 -13.91 -38.87
N ASN A 280 13.94 -13.27 -38.69
CA ASN A 280 13.88 -11.84 -38.37
C ASN A 280 13.85 -11.68 -36.85
N CYS A 281 14.55 -10.70 -36.31
CA CYS A 281 14.42 -10.35 -34.90
C CYS A 281 12.98 -9.87 -34.62
N LYS A 282 12.25 -10.61 -33.79
CA LYS A 282 11.00 -10.15 -33.18
C LYS A 282 11.24 -9.89 -31.69
N ARG A 283 10.91 -8.68 -31.26
CA ARG A 283 10.89 -8.31 -29.85
C ARG A 283 9.60 -8.83 -29.21
N ARG A 284 9.71 -9.58 -28.11
CA ARG A 284 8.62 -9.78 -27.15
C ARG A 284 9.04 -9.23 -25.79
N LEU A 285 8.07 -8.99 -24.90
CA LEU A 285 8.39 -8.69 -23.51
C LEU A 285 8.89 -9.97 -22.83
N GLY A 286 9.85 -9.84 -21.92
CA GLY A 286 10.22 -10.92 -21.01
C GLY A 286 9.16 -11.12 -19.95
N GLU A 287 8.74 -12.38 -19.75
CA GLU A 287 7.94 -12.77 -18.59
C GLU A 287 8.89 -12.91 -17.39
N CYS A 288 8.67 -12.11 -16.35
CA CYS A 288 9.37 -12.29 -15.08
C CYS A 288 8.73 -13.46 -14.34
N ASN A 289 9.47 -14.53 -14.12
CA ASN A 289 9.02 -15.67 -13.34
C ASN A 289 10.17 -16.21 -12.50
N ASN A 290 10.06 -16.03 -11.18
CA ASN A 290 10.98 -16.52 -10.16
C ASN A 290 10.60 -17.93 -9.66
N GLY A 291 9.48 -18.49 -10.13
CA GLY A 291 8.90 -19.74 -9.64
C GLY A 291 8.04 -19.60 -8.38
N ASP A 292 7.88 -18.40 -7.82
CA ASP A 292 7.12 -18.16 -6.59
C ASP A 292 5.64 -17.85 -6.87
N LEU A 293 4.78 -18.81 -6.54
CA LEU A 293 3.33 -18.73 -6.64
C LEU A 293 2.68 -17.66 -5.74
N CYS A 294 3.46 -17.12 -4.78
CA CYS A 294 3.07 -16.05 -3.85
C CYS A 294 3.49 -14.64 -4.30
N SER A 295 4.20 -14.51 -5.44
CA SER A 295 4.59 -13.22 -5.99
C SER A 295 3.82 -12.86 -7.25
N ASN A 296 3.41 -11.60 -7.36
CA ASN A 296 3.09 -10.97 -8.63
C ASN A 296 4.39 -10.44 -9.24
N SER A 297 4.52 -10.49 -10.56
CA SER A 297 5.75 -10.12 -11.26
C SER A 297 5.48 -9.17 -12.43
N ILE A 298 6.37 -8.19 -12.61
CA ILE A 298 6.31 -7.24 -13.72
C ILE A 298 7.73 -6.86 -14.17
N CYS A 299 7.95 -6.77 -15.47
CA CYS A 299 9.22 -6.27 -16.00
C CYS A 299 9.11 -4.78 -16.34
N ILE A 300 9.82 -3.94 -15.61
CA ILE A 300 9.85 -2.48 -15.83
C ILE A 300 11.10 -2.13 -16.65
N ARG A 301 10.90 -1.53 -17.84
CA ARG A 301 11.98 -1.18 -18.76
C ARG A 301 13.08 -0.37 -18.08
N GLY A 302 14.33 -0.78 -18.30
CA GLY A 302 15.52 -0.14 -17.70
C GLY A 302 15.74 -0.43 -16.20
N ILE A 303 14.78 -1.06 -15.50
CA ILE A 303 14.92 -1.49 -14.10
C ILE A 303 15.02 -3.03 -14.01
N GLY A 304 14.34 -3.75 -14.91
CA GLY A 304 14.29 -5.21 -14.93
C GLY A 304 13.05 -5.77 -14.21
N CYS A 305 13.14 -7.02 -13.77
CA CYS A 305 12.05 -7.67 -13.05
C CYS A 305 11.85 -7.07 -11.66
N GLN A 306 10.59 -6.78 -11.34
CA GLN A 306 10.11 -6.43 -10.02
C GLN A 306 9.09 -7.48 -9.56
N TYR A 307 9.05 -7.72 -8.27
CA TYR A 307 8.17 -8.69 -7.63
C TYR A 307 7.47 -8.02 -6.45
N SER A 308 6.18 -8.24 -6.29
CA SER A 308 5.39 -7.83 -5.12
C SER A 308 4.68 -9.04 -4.54
N SER A 309 4.20 -8.94 -3.29
CA SER A 309 3.27 -9.95 -2.77
C SER A 309 2.04 -10.04 -3.67
N LYS A 310 1.53 -11.25 -3.84
CA LYS A 310 0.25 -11.55 -4.49
C LYS A 310 -0.91 -11.64 -3.49
N CYS A 311 -0.59 -11.81 -2.22
CA CYS A 311 -1.55 -12.00 -1.13
C CYS A 311 -1.64 -10.77 -0.22
N ASP A 312 -1.09 -9.64 -0.65
CA ASP A 312 -1.31 -8.31 -0.06
C ASP A 312 -2.77 -7.91 -0.32
N ASP A 313 -3.61 -7.87 0.72
CA ASP A 313 -5.02 -7.44 0.59
C ASP A 313 -5.23 -5.93 0.77
N LEU A 314 -4.15 -5.20 1.06
CA LEU A 314 -4.10 -3.76 1.34
C LEU A 314 -4.86 -3.32 2.59
N ASP A 315 -5.28 -4.22 3.49
CA ASP A 315 -5.73 -3.88 4.85
C ASP A 315 -4.54 -3.88 5.82
N PRO A 316 -4.11 -2.74 6.37
CA PRO A 316 -3.03 -2.70 7.36
C PRO A 316 -3.31 -3.51 8.64
N CYS A 317 -4.56 -3.91 8.87
CA CYS A 317 -5.02 -4.66 10.04
C CYS A 317 -5.15 -6.18 9.82
N THR A 318 -4.64 -6.70 8.69
CA THR A 318 -4.43 -8.14 8.46
C THR A 318 -2.94 -8.49 8.52
N LEU A 319 -2.64 -9.77 8.74
CA LEU A 319 -1.32 -10.36 8.51
C LEU A 319 -1.41 -11.33 7.34
N ASP A 320 -0.86 -10.90 6.21
CA ASP A 320 -0.93 -11.63 4.95
C ASP A 320 0.11 -12.75 4.87
N ASN A 321 -0.42 -13.97 4.80
CA ASN A 321 0.38 -15.18 4.64
C ASN A 321 0.05 -15.87 3.31
N CYS A 322 1.04 -16.47 2.68
CA CYS A 322 0.87 -17.24 1.45
C CYS A 322 1.53 -18.62 1.54
N ALA A 323 0.77 -19.64 1.17
CA ALA A 323 1.27 -21.02 1.09
C ALA A 323 2.09 -21.21 -0.20
N SER A 324 3.42 -21.12 -0.11
CA SER A 324 4.35 -21.18 -1.25
C SER A 324 4.18 -22.42 -2.16
N ALA A 325 3.71 -23.54 -1.63
CA ALA A 325 3.44 -24.76 -2.40
C ALA A 325 2.16 -24.71 -3.27
N THR A 326 1.26 -23.74 -3.05
CA THR A 326 -0.04 -23.65 -3.74
C THR A 326 -0.39 -22.24 -4.25
N GLY A 327 0.29 -21.19 -3.76
CA GLY A 327 -0.04 -19.80 -4.05
C GLY A 327 -1.36 -19.34 -3.45
N ALA A 328 -1.84 -20.01 -2.40
CA ALA A 328 -3.07 -19.70 -1.67
C ALA A 328 -2.81 -18.68 -0.57
N CYS A 329 -3.64 -17.64 -0.51
CA CYS A 329 -3.57 -16.55 0.45
C CYS A 329 -4.40 -16.84 1.70
N THR A 330 -3.90 -16.39 2.86
CA THR A 330 -4.63 -16.40 4.13
C THR A 330 -4.36 -15.10 4.87
N HIS A 331 -5.41 -14.32 5.10
CA HIS A 331 -5.38 -13.02 5.74
C HIS A 331 -5.90 -13.21 7.18
N THR A 332 -5.03 -13.02 8.18
CA THR A 332 -5.41 -13.21 9.59
C THR A 332 -5.44 -11.86 10.31
N PRO A 333 -6.58 -11.42 10.90
CA PRO A 333 -6.66 -10.13 11.59
C PRO A 333 -5.59 -9.95 12.67
N VAL A 334 -5.03 -8.74 12.75
CA VAL A 334 -4.07 -8.35 13.79
C VAL A 334 -4.79 -8.26 15.14
N SER A 335 -4.38 -9.10 16.09
CA SER A 335 -4.89 -9.05 17.47
C SER A 335 -4.24 -7.90 18.22
N CYS A 336 -5.06 -6.90 18.60
CA CYS A 336 -4.63 -5.75 19.39
C CYS A 336 -4.91 -5.83 20.90
N ASP A 337 -5.63 -6.88 21.32
CA ASP A 337 -5.93 -7.22 22.73
C ASP A 337 -4.64 -7.19 23.58
N ASP A 338 -4.56 -6.24 24.52
CA ASP A 338 -3.47 -6.14 25.50
C ASP A 338 -3.78 -6.82 26.85
N GLY A 339 -4.99 -7.39 26.99
CA GLY A 339 -5.51 -8.02 28.19
C GLY A 339 -6.15 -7.07 29.22
N ASN A 340 -6.25 -5.78 28.93
CA ASN A 340 -6.83 -4.77 29.82
C ASN A 340 -8.33 -4.56 29.55
N ARG A 341 -9.18 -4.92 30.51
CA ARG A 341 -10.64 -4.69 30.41
C ARG A 341 -11.06 -3.22 30.43
N CYS A 342 -10.11 -2.30 30.57
CA CYS A 342 -10.32 -0.86 30.57
C CYS A 342 -10.00 -0.19 29.24
N THR A 343 -9.70 -0.95 28.19
CA THR A 343 -9.50 -0.43 26.84
C THR A 343 -10.36 -1.16 25.80
N ASN A 344 -10.83 -0.40 24.82
CA ASN A 344 -11.33 -0.91 23.56
C ASN A 344 -10.14 -0.99 22.60
N ASP A 345 -9.63 -2.20 22.38
CA ASP A 345 -8.42 -2.43 21.61
C ASP A 345 -8.74 -2.59 20.12
N LEU A 346 -8.29 -1.61 19.34
CA LEU A 346 -8.63 -1.45 17.92
C LEU A 346 -7.37 -1.34 17.08
N CYS A 347 -7.42 -1.83 15.83
CA CYS A 347 -6.38 -1.54 14.86
C CYS A 347 -6.75 -0.31 14.01
N ASP A 348 -5.84 0.65 13.86
CA ASP A 348 -6.03 1.80 12.97
C ASP A 348 -5.91 1.35 11.51
N SER A 349 -7.05 1.23 10.84
CA SER A 349 -7.21 0.92 9.41
C SER A 349 -6.41 1.79 8.43
N ARG A 350 -5.80 2.90 8.87
CA ARG A 350 -4.89 3.73 8.05
C ARG A 350 -3.40 3.45 8.26
N GLY A 351 -3.03 2.65 9.25
CA GLY A 351 -1.62 2.48 9.65
C GLY A 351 -1.24 1.14 10.27
N GLY A 352 -2.18 0.21 10.45
CA GLY A 352 -1.92 -1.16 10.94
C GLY A 352 -1.45 -1.23 12.38
N LYS A 353 -1.67 -0.14 13.13
CA LYS A 353 -1.17 0.03 14.49
C LYS A 353 -2.32 -0.15 15.48
N CYS A 354 -2.07 -0.94 16.53
CA CYS A 354 -2.97 -1.03 17.67
C CYS A 354 -3.11 0.31 18.40
N VAL A 355 -4.35 0.63 18.75
CA VAL A 355 -4.81 1.82 19.47
C VAL A 355 -5.80 1.35 20.54
N ASN A 356 -5.42 1.53 21.79
CA ASN A 356 -6.08 0.96 22.95
C ASN A 356 -6.83 2.11 23.63
N VAL A 357 -8.13 2.25 23.34
CA VAL A 357 -8.91 3.45 23.70
C VAL A 357 -9.54 3.26 25.08
N PRO A 358 -9.26 4.12 26.09
CA PRO A 358 -9.83 3.97 27.42
C PRO A 358 -11.36 3.90 27.41
N VAL A 359 -11.91 2.91 28.11
CA VAL A 359 -13.34 2.75 28.38
C VAL A 359 -13.75 3.73 29.48
N SER A 360 -14.80 4.52 29.26
CA SER A 360 -15.45 5.21 30.38
C SER A 360 -16.24 4.18 31.18
N CYS A 361 -16.04 4.18 32.49
CA CYS A 361 -16.76 3.34 33.44
C CYS A 361 -17.75 4.14 34.31
N ASP A 362 -18.01 5.39 33.92
CA ASP A 362 -19.09 6.24 34.42
C ASP A 362 -20.46 5.60 34.09
N ASP A 363 -21.22 5.21 35.12
CA ASP A 363 -22.60 4.70 34.97
C ASP A 363 -23.68 5.79 35.04
N GLY A 364 -23.29 7.05 35.28
CA GLY A 364 -24.19 8.19 35.37
C GLY A 364 -24.96 8.29 36.69
N ASP A 365 -24.57 7.52 37.72
CA ASP A 365 -25.12 7.64 39.08
C ASP A 365 -24.14 8.44 39.97
N GLU A 366 -24.49 9.67 40.34
CA GLU A 366 -23.70 10.48 41.29
C GLU A 366 -23.59 9.85 42.70
N CYS A 367 -24.21 8.69 42.95
CA CYS A 367 -24.06 7.87 44.14
C CYS A 367 -23.02 6.74 44.02
N THR A 368 -22.27 6.64 42.92
CA THR A 368 -21.18 5.68 42.76
C THR A 368 -19.79 6.35 42.87
N ASN A 369 -18.74 5.53 42.91
CA ASN A 369 -17.34 5.92 42.76
C ASN A 369 -16.75 5.01 41.70
N ASP A 370 -16.82 5.48 40.46
CA ASP A 370 -16.52 4.66 39.31
C ASP A 370 -15.03 4.60 39.02
N HIS A 371 -14.56 3.36 38.84
CA HIS A 371 -13.18 3.08 38.49
C HIS A 371 -13.11 1.83 37.63
N CYS A 372 -12.13 1.78 36.74
CA CYS A 372 -11.88 0.59 35.95
C CYS A 372 -10.73 -0.24 36.53
N SER A 373 -10.98 -1.54 36.70
CA SER A 373 -9.97 -2.53 37.08
C SER A 373 -9.52 -3.31 35.84
N PRO A 374 -8.24 -3.28 35.44
CA PRO A 374 -7.76 -3.96 34.24
C PRO A 374 -8.10 -5.45 34.14
N VAL A 375 -8.32 -6.12 35.29
CA VAL A 375 -8.65 -7.56 35.36
C VAL A 375 -10.15 -7.83 35.44
N LEU A 376 -10.95 -6.89 35.97
CA LEU A 376 -12.39 -7.10 36.25
C LEU A 376 -13.31 -6.31 35.31
N GLY A 377 -12.86 -5.18 34.76
CA GLY A 377 -13.67 -4.22 34.00
C GLY A 377 -14.10 -3.04 34.89
N CYS A 378 -15.19 -2.38 34.50
CA CYS A 378 -15.81 -1.32 35.29
C CYS A 378 -16.29 -1.82 36.65
N LEU A 379 -16.05 -1.02 37.70
CA LEU A 379 -16.44 -1.29 39.07
C LEU A 379 -17.05 -0.03 39.68
N HIS A 380 -18.34 -0.14 40.00
CA HIS A 380 -19.17 0.92 40.56
C HIS A 380 -19.31 0.66 42.06
N THR A 381 -18.87 1.58 42.92
CA THR A 381 -18.88 1.40 44.38
C THR A 381 -19.64 2.52 45.09
N THR A 382 -20.69 2.14 45.83
CA THR A 382 -21.62 3.07 46.49
C THR A 382 -20.89 4.08 47.38
N LYS A 383 -21.11 5.36 47.07
CA LYS A 383 -20.62 6.56 47.77
C LYS A 383 -21.25 6.62 49.15
N ASN A 384 -20.44 6.81 50.19
CA ASN A 384 -20.97 7.01 51.54
C ASN A 384 -21.27 8.50 51.75
N CYS A 385 -22.56 8.85 51.81
CA CYS A 385 -23.02 10.22 52.00
C CYS A 385 -23.26 10.61 53.46
N ILE A 386 -23.01 9.69 54.41
CA ILE A 386 -23.22 9.95 55.84
C ILE A 386 -22.21 11.00 56.32
N ASP A 387 -22.68 12.20 56.69
CA ASP A 387 -21.82 13.26 57.24
C ASP A 387 -21.58 13.12 58.75
N ASN A 388 -22.35 12.23 59.40
CA ASN A 388 -22.32 11.89 60.82
C ASN A 388 -22.90 12.98 61.74
N LEU A 389 -23.65 13.94 61.18
CA LEU A 389 -24.47 14.87 61.96
C LEU A 389 -25.74 14.16 62.46
N GLY A 390 -26.23 14.59 63.63
CA GLY A 390 -27.38 13.99 64.29
C GLY A 390 -28.73 14.49 63.77
N CYS A 391 -28.76 15.67 63.16
CA CYS A 391 -29.97 16.36 62.69
C CYS A 391 -30.02 16.53 61.17
N THR A 392 -29.25 15.76 60.40
CA THR A 392 -29.40 15.58 58.96
C THR A 392 -30.19 14.31 58.63
N VAL A 393 -30.82 14.30 57.46
CA VAL A 393 -31.22 13.08 56.75
C VAL A 393 -30.29 12.94 55.57
N ASP A 394 -29.28 12.09 55.73
CA ASP A 394 -28.28 11.82 54.71
C ASP A 394 -28.87 10.88 53.66
N THR A 395 -29.06 11.41 52.46
CA THR A 395 -29.54 10.66 51.29
C THR A 395 -28.53 10.76 50.16
N CYS A 396 -28.67 9.87 49.19
CA CYS A 396 -28.00 10.04 47.91
C CYS A 396 -29.05 9.98 46.79
N ASP A 397 -29.02 10.99 45.93
CA ASP A 397 -29.84 11.13 44.74
C ASP A 397 -28.95 10.92 43.51
N SER A 398 -29.37 10.06 42.58
CA SER A 398 -28.50 9.63 41.49
C SER A 398 -28.16 10.72 40.46
N ALA A 399 -28.86 11.86 40.48
CA ALA A 399 -28.62 12.98 39.57
C ALA A 399 -27.87 14.15 40.21
N THR A 400 -27.78 14.19 41.56
CA THR A 400 -27.17 15.32 42.31
C THR A 400 -26.18 14.89 43.40
N GLY A 401 -26.07 13.59 43.67
CA GLY A 401 -25.12 13.00 44.61
C GLY A 401 -25.60 13.02 46.06
N CYS A 402 -24.68 13.29 46.98
CA CYS A 402 -24.98 13.31 48.41
C CYS A 402 -25.84 14.53 48.79
N VAL A 403 -27.05 14.28 49.29
CA VAL A 403 -28.02 15.31 49.69
C VAL A 403 -28.36 15.13 51.16
N ASN A 404 -27.87 16.05 51.98
CA ASN A 404 -27.95 15.99 53.44
C ASN A 404 -28.97 17.03 53.92
N THR A 405 -30.19 16.58 54.23
CA THR A 405 -31.32 17.49 54.47
C THR A 405 -31.53 17.73 55.97
N LEU A 406 -31.48 19.00 56.41
CA LEU A 406 -31.69 19.35 57.82
C LEU A 406 -33.10 19.00 58.33
N VAL A 407 -33.16 18.29 59.47
CA VAL A 407 -34.41 17.98 60.18
C VAL A 407 -34.90 19.22 60.91
N ALA A 408 -36.05 19.75 60.48
CA ALA A 408 -36.65 20.93 61.09
C ALA A 408 -36.93 20.74 62.60
N ASN A 409 -36.61 21.76 63.41
CA ASN A 409 -36.78 21.78 64.87
C ASN A 409 -36.04 20.65 65.62
N CYS A 410 -34.96 20.13 65.02
CA CYS A 410 -34.02 19.23 65.65
C CYS A 410 -32.89 20.02 66.33
N THR A 411 -32.46 19.59 67.51
CA THR A 411 -31.23 20.06 68.17
C THR A 411 -30.34 18.84 68.45
N GLU A 412 -29.07 18.94 68.10
CA GLU A 412 -28.07 17.88 68.36
C GLU A 412 -27.53 17.99 69.78
N CYS A 413 -27.47 16.83 70.46
CA CYS A 413 -26.96 16.73 71.81
C CYS A 413 -25.88 15.64 71.86
N HIS A 414 -24.62 16.12 71.90
CA HIS A 414 -23.36 15.37 71.87
C HIS A 414 -22.92 14.81 70.50
N GLU A 415 -21.62 14.94 70.21
CA GLU A 415 -20.96 14.63 68.92
C GLU A 415 -20.71 13.11 68.68
N SER A 416 -21.52 12.18 69.22
CA SER A 416 -21.14 10.74 69.16
C SER A 416 -22.23 9.67 69.28
N ASP A 417 -23.33 9.91 69.98
CA ASP A 417 -24.42 8.93 70.17
C ASP A 417 -25.76 9.66 70.17
N ILE A 418 -26.68 9.24 69.30
CA ILE A 418 -27.71 10.13 68.74
C ILE A 418 -28.89 10.38 69.71
N ALA A 419 -28.81 11.47 70.47
CA ALA A 419 -29.92 12.08 71.19
C ALA A 419 -30.58 13.20 70.36
N GLN A 420 -31.39 12.84 69.36
CA GLN A 420 -32.14 13.77 68.52
C GLN A 420 -33.25 14.51 69.30
N CYS A 421 -33.02 15.77 69.66
CA CYS A 421 -34.04 16.58 70.33
C CYS A 421 -34.97 17.29 69.33
N ILE A 422 -35.80 16.50 68.63
CA ILE A 422 -36.82 16.99 67.67
C ILE A 422 -38.11 17.36 68.42
N THR A 423 -38.65 18.56 68.18
CA THR A 423 -40.02 18.92 68.59
C THR A 423 -40.95 19.18 67.39
N THR A 424 -42.22 18.83 67.54
CA THR A 424 -43.31 19.27 66.64
C THR A 424 -44.17 20.39 67.25
N ASP A 425 -43.99 20.69 68.55
CA ASP A 425 -44.65 21.79 69.23
C ASP A 425 -43.64 22.91 69.51
N LEU A 426 -43.74 23.99 68.73
CA LEU A 426 -42.87 25.17 68.84
C LEU A 426 -43.12 26.00 70.11
N CYS A 427 -44.22 25.77 70.83
CA CYS A 427 -44.46 26.36 72.15
C CYS A 427 -43.81 25.55 73.29
N PHE A 428 -43.31 24.35 73.00
CA PHE A 428 -42.52 23.51 73.89
C PHE A 428 -41.23 23.03 73.18
N PRO A 429 -40.28 23.95 72.86
CA PRO A 429 -38.97 23.58 72.35
C PRO A 429 -38.27 22.55 73.25
N LYS A 430 -37.73 21.51 72.62
CA LYS A 430 -36.76 20.62 73.28
C LYS A 430 -35.37 21.23 73.15
N VAL A 431 -34.59 21.13 74.22
CA VAL A 431 -33.17 21.47 74.26
C VAL A 431 -32.42 20.35 75.00
N CYS A 432 -31.10 20.26 74.81
CA CYS A 432 -30.26 19.37 75.60
C CYS A 432 -30.33 19.76 77.08
N ASP A 433 -30.39 18.78 78.00
CA ASP A 433 -30.31 19.06 79.44
C ASP A 433 -28.90 19.60 79.80
N PRO A 434 -28.77 20.81 80.38
CA PRO A 434 -27.48 21.36 80.82
C PRO A 434 -26.74 20.51 81.87
N LEU A 435 -27.41 19.54 82.49
CA LEU A 435 -26.87 18.59 83.46
C LEU A 435 -26.62 17.20 82.87
N ASN A 436 -27.25 16.87 81.73
CA ASN A 436 -27.14 15.58 81.05
C ASN A 436 -27.26 15.75 79.52
N ASN A 437 -26.15 16.04 78.84
CA ASN A 437 -26.14 16.41 77.41
C ASN A 437 -26.50 15.27 76.42
N ASN A 438 -27.10 14.19 76.90
CA ASN A 438 -27.66 13.09 76.10
C ASN A 438 -29.20 12.97 76.31
N GLU A 439 -29.83 13.91 77.01
CA GLU A 439 -31.25 13.91 77.37
C GLU A 439 -31.97 15.18 76.91
N CYS A 440 -33.18 15.03 76.37
CA CYS A 440 -33.95 16.12 75.78
C CYS A 440 -35.01 16.65 76.75
N ILE A 441 -34.82 17.87 77.28
CA ILE A 441 -35.80 18.53 78.14
C ILE A 441 -36.66 19.52 77.36
N THR A 442 -37.97 19.50 77.61
CA THR A 442 -38.93 20.47 77.05
C THR A 442 -39.03 21.70 77.94
N HIS A 443 -38.75 22.88 77.39
CA HIS A 443 -39.07 24.15 78.06
C HIS A 443 -40.28 24.80 77.41
N ALA A 444 -41.28 25.18 78.21
CA ALA A 444 -42.41 25.96 77.72
C ALA A 444 -41.94 27.39 77.36
N LEU A 445 -42.36 27.90 76.19
CA LEU A 445 -42.01 29.25 75.76
C LEU A 445 -42.61 30.29 76.71
N ASN A 446 -41.76 31.03 77.43
CA ASN A 446 -42.21 31.95 78.47
C ASN A 446 -42.71 33.29 77.91
N CYS A 447 -44.01 33.36 77.62
CA CYS A 447 -44.69 34.58 77.17
C CYS A 447 -45.06 35.56 78.30
N SER A 448 -44.79 35.25 79.57
CA SER A 448 -45.42 35.90 80.74
C SER A 448 -44.75 37.22 81.19
N ILE A 449 -44.12 37.97 80.28
CA ILE A 449 -43.27 39.13 80.62
C ILE A 449 -44.03 40.45 80.86
N PHE A 450 -45.37 40.45 80.75
CA PHE A 450 -46.21 41.66 80.80
C PHE A 450 -47.43 41.50 81.72
N GLU A 451 -47.19 41.32 83.03
CA GLU A 451 -48.27 41.34 84.04
C GLU A 451 -48.89 42.75 84.18
N THR A 452 -50.03 42.96 83.52
CA THR A 452 -51.01 44.00 83.86
C THR A 452 -52.41 43.43 83.70
N GLU A 453 -53.36 43.86 84.54
CA GLU A 453 -54.66 43.19 84.79
C GLU A 453 -55.68 43.25 83.63
N CYS A 454 -55.24 43.42 82.38
CA CYS A 454 -56.09 43.65 81.20
C CYS A 454 -55.63 42.91 79.94
N ILE A 455 -54.73 41.93 80.01
CA ILE A 455 -54.19 41.20 78.83
C ILE A 455 -54.27 39.67 79.01
N ASP A 456 -54.83 38.98 78.01
CA ASP A 456 -54.68 37.52 77.81
C ASP A 456 -53.52 37.26 76.84
N VAL A 457 -52.62 36.32 77.19
CA VAL A 457 -51.38 36.04 76.45
C VAL A 457 -51.23 34.53 76.21
N LYS A 458 -51.01 34.12 74.96
CA LYS A 458 -50.85 32.70 74.58
C LYS A 458 -49.77 32.52 73.53
N CYS A 459 -49.01 31.43 73.63
CA CYS A 459 -48.14 30.98 72.54
C CYS A 459 -49.00 30.32 71.44
N VAL A 460 -48.69 30.64 70.18
CA VAL A 460 -49.26 30.04 68.97
C VAL A 460 -48.12 29.84 67.98
N ASN A 461 -47.86 28.59 67.56
CA ASN A 461 -46.81 28.24 66.60
C ASN A 461 -45.41 28.81 66.94
N GLY A 462 -45.06 28.88 68.23
CA GLY A 462 -43.78 29.43 68.71
C GLY A 462 -43.74 30.95 68.90
N GLU A 463 -44.84 31.66 68.66
CA GLU A 463 -44.95 33.12 68.88
C GLU A 463 -45.91 33.45 70.04
N CYS A 464 -45.55 34.42 70.87
CA CYS A 464 -46.43 34.97 71.90
C CYS A 464 -47.41 36.00 71.34
N ARG A 465 -48.73 35.83 71.56
CA ARG A 465 -49.80 36.70 71.05
C ARG A 465 -50.73 37.19 72.19
N PHE A 466 -51.29 38.41 72.04
CA PHE A 466 -51.88 39.23 73.12
C PHE A 466 -53.32 39.71 72.82
N ARG A 467 -54.18 39.94 73.84
CA ARG A 467 -55.58 40.43 73.67
C ARG A 467 -56.13 41.21 74.89
N TYR A 468 -56.96 42.25 74.67
CA TYR A 468 -57.48 43.18 75.71
C TYR A 468 -59.03 43.20 75.85
N THR A 469 -59.59 43.50 77.04
CA THR A 469 -61.06 43.60 77.31
C THR A 469 -61.46 44.49 78.52
N CYS A 470 -62.38 45.48 78.36
CA CYS A 470 -63.06 46.29 79.41
C CYS A 470 -64.28 47.09 78.86
N GLU A 471 -65.18 47.61 79.71
CA GLU A 471 -66.32 48.53 79.40
C GLU A 471 -66.53 49.55 80.57
N THR A 472 -67.44 50.55 80.66
CA THR A 472 -68.70 51.05 80.01
C THR A 472 -68.68 52.64 80.08
N PRO A 473 -69.75 53.50 80.03
CA PRO A 473 -71.17 53.39 79.65
C PRO A 473 -71.66 54.51 78.67
N GLN A 474 -72.60 55.41 79.08
CA GLN A 474 -73.37 56.41 78.28
C GLN A 474 -73.89 57.57 79.18
N PRO A 475 -74.55 58.69 78.71
CA PRO A 475 -75.15 58.97 77.38
C PRO A 475 -74.98 60.42 76.78
N SER A 476 -75.61 60.65 75.61
CA SER A 476 -76.00 61.95 74.97
C SER A 476 -74.88 62.86 74.39
N GLU A 477 -75.06 63.58 73.27
CA GLU A 477 -76.12 63.64 72.23
C GLU A 477 -75.54 64.03 70.84
N SER A 478 -76.32 63.96 69.76
CA SER A 478 -75.83 64.05 68.35
C SER A 478 -75.69 65.48 67.78
N PRO A 479 -75.06 65.64 66.60
CA PRO A 479 -75.91 65.75 65.39
C PRO A 479 -75.43 64.99 64.12
N THR A 480 -76.43 64.70 63.28
CA THR A 480 -76.47 64.64 61.80
C THR A 480 -75.36 65.38 61.01
N ALA A 481 -74.94 65.02 59.79
CA ALA A 481 -75.37 64.03 58.76
C ALA A 481 -74.16 63.66 57.85
N SER A 482 -74.20 62.98 56.69
CA SER A 482 -75.29 62.66 55.75
C SER A 482 -75.00 61.45 54.86
N LEU A 483 -76.08 60.86 54.32
CA LEU A 483 -76.06 59.75 53.36
C LEU A 483 -76.42 60.29 51.96
N ASN A 484 -75.61 60.01 50.93
CA ASN A 484 -75.95 60.33 49.54
C ASN A 484 -76.35 59.08 48.77
N VAL A 485 -77.66 58.84 48.67
CA VAL A 485 -78.28 57.87 47.77
C VAL A 485 -78.95 58.63 46.63
N THR A 486 -78.51 58.41 45.39
CA THR A 486 -79.06 59.07 44.21
C THR A 486 -80.04 58.15 43.49
N VAL A 487 -81.34 58.45 43.55
CA VAL A 487 -82.38 57.79 42.74
C VAL A 487 -83.13 58.84 41.93
N THR A 488 -83.07 58.73 40.60
CA THR A 488 -83.83 59.57 39.67
C THR A 488 -85.13 58.88 39.24
N PRO A 489 -86.30 59.55 39.25
CA PRO A 489 -87.59 58.90 39.04
C PRO A 489 -88.10 58.95 37.60
N VAL A 490 -88.77 57.90 37.12
CA VAL A 490 -89.61 57.92 35.92
C VAL A 490 -90.96 57.22 36.17
N HIS A 491 -91.83 57.89 36.93
CA HIS A 491 -93.29 57.64 37.03
C HIS A 491 -93.72 56.21 37.50
N PRO A 492 -95.03 55.89 37.71
CA PRO A 492 -95.40 55.11 38.89
C PRO A 492 -96.06 53.76 38.60
N HIS A 493 -95.72 52.74 39.40
CA HIS A 493 -96.64 52.12 40.37
C HIS A 493 -95.94 50.98 41.13
N THR A 494 -96.36 50.74 42.38
CA THR A 494 -95.94 49.66 43.31
C THR A 494 -94.51 49.77 43.89
N LEU A 495 -94.29 49.08 45.02
CA LEU A 495 -93.16 49.25 45.94
C LEU A 495 -92.57 47.90 46.35
N ARG A 496 -91.24 47.76 46.27
CA ARG A 496 -90.47 46.80 47.08
C ARG A 496 -88.99 47.21 47.16
N PRO A 497 -88.42 47.43 48.35
CA PRO A 497 -86.97 47.59 48.47
C PRO A 497 -86.29 46.23 48.26
N THR A 498 -85.18 46.23 47.53
CA THR A 498 -84.27 45.08 47.37
C THR A 498 -82.85 45.60 47.56
N VAL A 499 -82.05 44.93 48.38
CA VAL A 499 -80.64 45.26 48.58
C VAL A 499 -79.81 44.36 47.66
N THR A 500 -78.93 44.95 46.87
CA THR A 500 -78.06 44.25 45.93
C THR A 500 -76.66 44.81 46.05
N ILE A 501 -75.66 43.93 46.16
CA ILE A 501 -74.23 44.29 46.12
C ILE A 501 -73.74 43.94 44.72
N THR A 502 -73.07 44.88 44.05
CA THR A 502 -72.67 44.77 42.64
C THR A 502 -71.16 44.60 42.48
N GLN A 503 -70.74 43.56 41.76
CA GLN A 503 -69.38 43.49 41.19
C GLN A 503 -69.25 44.44 39.98
N PRO A 504 -68.07 45.04 39.74
CA PRO A 504 -67.71 45.61 38.43
C PRO A 504 -67.56 44.51 37.36
N PRO A 505 -67.77 44.82 36.05
CA PRO A 505 -67.97 43.79 35.02
C PRO A 505 -66.70 43.42 34.23
N THR A 506 -66.71 42.19 33.70
CA THR A 506 -65.80 41.69 32.67
C THR A 506 -66.09 42.33 31.30
N PRO A 507 -65.06 42.75 30.53
CA PRO A 507 -65.18 42.96 29.08
C PRO A 507 -64.74 41.70 28.30
N THR A 508 -65.58 41.20 27.41
CA THR A 508 -65.25 40.08 26.51
C THR A 508 -64.29 40.54 25.41
N PRO A 509 -63.22 39.79 25.07
CA PRO A 509 -62.36 40.14 23.94
C PRO A 509 -63.12 40.03 22.61
N THR A 510 -63.02 41.07 21.78
CA THR A 510 -63.49 41.05 20.38
C THR A 510 -62.38 41.64 19.50
N GLY A 511 -61.56 40.77 18.91
CA GLY A 511 -60.44 41.17 18.07
C GLY A 511 -59.56 39.97 17.74
N THR A 512 -59.56 39.56 16.47
CA THR A 512 -58.67 38.51 15.94
C THR A 512 -57.21 38.97 16.00
N PRO A 513 -56.26 38.13 16.44
CA PRO A 513 -54.84 38.43 16.30
C PRO A 513 -54.44 38.49 14.82
N LEU A 514 -53.75 39.55 14.41
CA LEU A 514 -52.77 39.46 13.33
C LEU A 514 -51.49 38.86 13.94
N PRO A 515 -50.81 37.93 13.27
CA PRO A 515 -49.72 37.17 13.89
C PRO A 515 -48.45 38.05 14.07
N PRO A 516 -47.85 38.07 15.27
CA PRO A 516 -46.43 38.38 15.40
C PRO A 516 -45.61 37.32 14.64
N ASN A 517 -44.48 37.72 14.06
CA ASN A 517 -43.68 36.84 13.20
C ASN A 517 -43.17 35.62 13.97
N LYS A 518 -43.52 34.40 13.52
CA LYS A 518 -42.69 33.21 13.82
C LYS A 518 -41.32 33.41 13.17
N TYR A 519 -40.26 33.38 13.97
CA TYR A 519 -38.93 33.08 13.47
C TYR A 519 -38.78 31.55 13.43
N HIS A 520 -38.45 31.01 12.26
CA HIS A 520 -38.15 29.59 12.09
C HIS A 520 -36.65 29.43 11.91
N ASP A 521 -35.97 29.00 12.98
CA ASP A 521 -34.78 28.14 12.97
C ASP A 521 -34.51 27.68 14.43
N ASP A 522 -33.99 26.47 14.61
CA ASP A 522 -33.74 25.86 15.94
C ASP A 522 -32.45 26.40 16.62
N VAL A 523 -32.08 27.65 16.36
CA VAL A 523 -30.82 28.29 16.83
C VAL A 523 -31.18 29.47 17.74
N PRO A 524 -30.58 29.60 18.95
CA PRO A 524 -30.81 30.74 19.81
C PRO A 524 -30.36 32.07 19.14
N PRO A 525 -31.12 33.16 19.27
CA PRO A 525 -30.67 34.50 18.87
C PRO A 525 -29.30 34.86 19.44
N GLU A 526 -28.46 35.54 18.66
CA GLU A 526 -27.06 35.86 19.02
C GLU A 526 -26.91 36.73 20.29
N ASP A 527 -27.99 37.42 20.69
CA ASP A 527 -28.04 38.31 21.87
C ASP A 527 -28.54 37.60 23.17
N LEU A 528 -28.60 36.27 23.23
CA LEU A 528 -29.00 35.57 24.46
C LEU A 528 -27.93 35.66 25.56
N LEU A 529 -28.32 36.17 26.74
CA LEU A 529 -27.53 36.05 27.96
C LEU A 529 -27.45 34.58 28.41
N SER A 530 -26.31 34.17 28.97
CA SER A 530 -26.09 32.77 29.39
C SER A 530 -26.90 32.31 30.60
N SER A 531 -27.67 33.21 31.23
CA SER A 531 -28.69 32.88 32.25
C SER A 531 -30.07 32.61 31.64
N CYS A 532 -30.28 32.86 30.35
CA CYS A 532 -31.53 32.61 29.65
C CYS A 532 -31.62 31.17 29.15
N LEU A 533 -32.75 30.52 29.46
CA LEU A 533 -33.08 29.18 28.98
C LEU A 533 -33.08 29.12 27.44
N VAL A 534 -32.62 28.00 26.91
CA VAL A 534 -32.70 27.66 25.48
C VAL A 534 -33.75 26.57 25.22
N CYS A 535 -34.09 26.37 23.94
CA CYS A 535 -35.12 25.42 23.52
C CYS A 535 -34.80 23.94 23.83
N GLU A 536 -33.54 23.59 24.14
CA GLU A 536 -33.17 22.24 24.57
C GLU A 536 -33.55 21.99 26.04
N ASP A 537 -33.40 22.99 26.92
CA ASP A 537 -33.71 22.91 28.36
C ASP A 537 -35.18 22.58 28.64
N LEU A 538 -36.09 23.08 27.79
CA LEU A 538 -37.53 22.82 27.89
C LEU A 538 -37.92 21.39 27.45
N ASN A 539 -37.02 20.64 26.80
CA ASN A 539 -37.21 19.26 26.37
C ASN A 539 -38.55 18.99 25.66
N CYS A 540 -39.05 19.95 24.86
CA CYS A 540 -40.41 19.92 24.29
C CYS A 540 -40.74 18.66 23.47
N LYS A 541 -39.71 17.99 22.91
CA LYS A 541 -39.84 16.77 22.11
C LYS A 541 -40.19 15.53 22.94
N SER A 542 -39.97 15.55 24.26
CA SER A 542 -40.34 14.46 25.18
C SER A 542 -41.84 14.38 25.43
N HIS A 543 -42.53 15.52 25.35
CA HIS A 543 -43.99 15.60 25.42
C HIS A 543 -44.60 15.41 24.03
N VAL A 544 -45.63 14.57 23.97
CA VAL A 544 -46.33 14.20 22.74
C VAL A 544 -47.77 14.69 22.85
N SER A 545 -48.31 15.31 21.79
CA SER A 545 -49.72 15.71 21.74
C SER A 545 -50.65 14.49 21.71
N ASP A 546 -51.93 14.67 22.01
CA ASP A 546 -52.96 13.61 21.95
C ASP A 546 -53.04 12.90 20.58
N ASN A 547 -52.51 13.52 19.52
CA ASN A 547 -52.44 12.99 18.15
C ASN A 547 -51.09 12.30 17.80
N GLY A 548 -50.18 12.11 18.76
CA GLY A 548 -48.93 11.37 18.54
C GLY A 548 -47.81 12.16 17.86
N GLN A 549 -47.86 13.49 17.84
CA GLN A 549 -46.78 14.36 17.34
C GLN A 549 -45.94 14.90 18.53
N PRO A 550 -44.60 14.83 18.49
CA PRO A 550 -43.75 15.43 19.51
C PRO A 550 -43.80 16.97 19.43
N GLY A 551 -43.60 17.64 20.57
CA GLY A 551 -43.55 19.10 20.62
C GLY A 551 -42.36 19.69 19.86
N SER A 552 -42.57 20.85 19.26
CA SER A 552 -41.52 21.73 18.73
C SER A 552 -41.25 22.88 19.72
N CYS A 553 -40.10 23.54 19.62
CA CYS A 553 -39.82 24.76 20.37
C CYS A 553 -39.57 25.92 19.40
N THR A 554 -39.85 27.15 19.83
CA THR A 554 -39.41 28.37 19.16
C THR A 554 -39.31 29.50 20.18
N TYR A 555 -38.51 30.52 19.88
CA TYR A 555 -38.37 31.69 20.75
C TYR A 555 -39.47 32.71 20.46
N VAL A 556 -40.13 33.18 21.51
CA VAL A 556 -41.14 34.25 21.46
C VAL A 556 -40.55 35.49 22.14
N LYS A 557 -40.84 36.69 21.61
CA LYS A 557 -40.35 37.93 22.22
C LYS A 557 -41.05 38.18 23.55
N ASN A 558 -40.28 38.57 24.56
CA ASN A 558 -40.81 38.98 25.85
C ASN A 558 -41.32 40.43 25.78
N ASP A 559 -42.64 40.61 25.74
CA ASP A 559 -43.30 41.93 25.74
C ASP A 559 -43.20 42.67 27.09
N LEU A 560 -42.64 42.03 28.13
CA LEU A 560 -42.34 42.63 29.44
C LEU A 560 -40.85 42.97 29.64
N TYR A 561 -40.01 42.84 28.60
CA TYR A 561 -38.59 43.22 28.67
C TYR A 561 -38.42 44.75 28.72
N ASP A 562 -37.72 45.22 29.75
CA ASP A 562 -37.31 46.62 29.95
C ASP A 562 -35.79 46.69 30.12
N GLU A 563 -35.12 47.30 29.14
CA GLU A 563 -33.66 47.35 28.98
C GLU A 563 -32.97 48.19 30.06
N ASP A 564 -33.70 49.12 30.71
CA ASP A 564 -33.18 50.03 31.74
C ASP A 564 -33.37 49.53 33.19
N ASN A 565 -34.16 48.46 33.44
CA ASN A 565 -34.64 48.11 34.80
C ASN A 565 -34.43 46.66 35.27
N CYS A 566 -33.84 45.76 34.47
CA CYS A 566 -33.72 44.34 34.86
C CYS A 566 -32.45 43.65 34.31
N GLU A 567 -31.47 43.38 35.18
CA GLU A 567 -30.18 42.77 34.79
C GLU A 567 -30.28 41.29 34.36
N ASP A 568 -31.33 40.56 34.78
CA ASP A 568 -31.55 39.13 34.48
C ASP A 568 -32.79 38.84 33.60
N CYS A 569 -33.36 39.86 32.93
CA CYS A 569 -34.54 39.67 32.09
C CYS A 569 -34.17 39.21 30.67
N CYS A 570 -34.75 38.10 30.22
CA CYS A 570 -34.57 37.59 28.86
C CYS A 570 -35.49 38.31 27.85
N LEU A 571 -34.91 38.88 26.78
CA LEU A 571 -35.62 39.50 25.66
C LEU A 571 -36.42 38.48 24.82
N TRP A 572 -35.95 37.24 24.79
CA TRP A 572 -36.53 36.10 24.08
C TRP A 572 -36.74 34.96 25.07
N ILE A 573 -37.90 34.32 25.01
CA ILE A 573 -38.28 33.20 25.88
C ILE A 573 -38.51 31.97 25.00
N PRO A 574 -37.82 30.83 25.22
CA PRO A 574 -38.14 29.59 24.52
C PRO A 574 -39.55 29.13 24.89
N THR A 575 -40.31 28.60 23.94
CA THR A 575 -41.70 28.17 24.16
C THR A 575 -42.01 26.90 23.39
N CYS A 576 -42.54 25.88 24.07
CA CYS A 576 -43.02 24.66 23.44
C CYS A 576 -44.35 24.89 22.70
N TYR A 577 -44.43 24.42 21.44
CA TYR A 577 -45.65 24.38 20.65
C TYR A 577 -45.97 22.93 20.24
N TYR A 578 -47.20 22.51 20.58
CA TYR A 578 -47.75 21.20 20.24
C TYR A 578 -48.80 21.40 19.14
N ASP A 579 -48.49 20.95 17.93
CA ASP A 579 -49.21 21.38 16.74
C ASP A 579 -50.64 20.82 16.72
N SER A 580 -51.61 21.73 16.86
CA SER A 580 -53.03 21.44 16.96
C SER A 580 -53.80 22.35 16.01
N ALA A 581 -54.27 21.77 14.91
CA ALA A 581 -55.03 22.50 13.90
C ALA A 581 -56.34 23.03 14.50
N LEU A 582 -56.56 24.34 14.35
CA LEU A 582 -57.72 25.08 14.87
C LEU A 582 -59.06 24.42 14.50
N PRO A 583 -60.05 24.50 15.40
CA PRO A 583 -61.14 25.44 15.11
C PRO A 583 -61.49 26.37 16.28
N ASP A 584 -62.14 27.49 15.97
CA ASP A 584 -62.58 28.49 16.93
C ASP A 584 -63.60 27.93 17.93
N ASN A 585 -63.47 28.26 19.23
CA ASN A 585 -64.39 29.18 19.95
C ASN A 585 -64.24 29.15 21.50
N ALA A 586 -64.28 30.34 22.09
CA ALA A 586 -65.01 30.72 23.31
C ALA A 586 -64.76 30.02 24.68
N PHE A 587 -64.26 30.84 25.62
CA PHE A 587 -64.48 30.82 27.09
C PHE A 587 -63.89 29.64 27.92
N ALA A 588 -63.68 29.75 29.24
CA ALA A 588 -63.25 30.85 30.13
C ALA A 588 -63.22 30.34 31.59
N LEU A 589 -62.22 30.75 32.39
CA LEU A 589 -62.14 30.56 33.87
C LEU A 589 -62.02 29.08 34.34
N ALA A 590 -61.44 28.74 35.49
CA ALA A 590 -60.48 29.44 36.36
C ALA A 590 -59.79 28.41 37.30
N ASP A 591 -58.61 28.77 37.80
CA ASP A 591 -58.20 28.72 39.23
C ASP A 591 -58.80 27.63 40.15
N ASP A 592 -57.98 26.68 40.64
CA ASP A 592 -57.56 26.63 42.06
C ASP A 592 -56.38 25.64 42.30
N SER A 593 -55.76 25.80 43.46
CA SER A 593 -54.62 25.18 44.17
C SER A 593 -54.28 23.67 44.13
N ALA A 594 -53.02 23.41 44.56
CA ALA A 594 -52.38 22.14 44.96
C ALA A 594 -51.97 21.17 43.83
N VAL A 595 -50.88 20.40 43.96
CA VAL A 595 -50.09 20.03 45.16
C VAL A 595 -48.69 20.65 45.16
#